data_AF-A0A832WB50-F1
#
_entry.id   AF-A0A832WB50-F1
#
_cell.length_a   1.000
_cell.length_b   1.000
_cell.length_c   1.000
_cell.angle_alpha   90.00
_cell.angle_beta   90.00
_cell.angle_gamma   90.00
#
_symmetry.space_group_name_H-M   'P 1'
#
loop_
_entity.id
_entity.type
_entity.pdbx_description
1 polymer ?
#
loop_
_entity_poly.entity_id
_entity_poly.type
_entity_poly.pdbx_seq_one_letter_code
_entity_poly.pdbx_strand_id
1 'polypeptide(L)'
;MAKKVESANIWMIKEKDAEAASMAHRAEVDKFLHPDKILPNVVGLAVGAKVTDGKPTGESALIVLVTQKLEKSMLPAGAIIPEELGGHKTDVMAIGIPMAGGEPKSEAFSPLALNNRVRPAKGGYSVGHKDITAG
;
A
#
# COMPACT_ATOMS: atom_id res chain seq x y z
N MET A 1 6.27 10.79 -33.59
CA MET A 1 5.42 10.07 -32.62
C MET A 1 6.22 8.95 -31.94
N ALA A 2 7.23 9.27 -31.12
CA ALA A 2 8.20 8.28 -30.59
C ALA A 2 8.26 8.17 -29.04
N LYS A 3 7.41 8.88 -28.29
CA LYS A 3 7.50 8.97 -26.82
C LYS A 3 6.67 7.96 -26.02
N LYS A 4 5.91 7.07 -26.68
CA LYS A 4 4.92 6.21 -26.00
C LYS A 4 5.48 4.85 -25.54
N VAL A 5 6.65 4.44 -26.01
CA VAL A 5 7.26 3.13 -25.69
C VAL A 5 8.21 3.23 -24.47
N GLU A 6 8.91 4.34 -24.28
CA GLU A 6 9.80 4.52 -23.12
C GLU A 6 9.06 4.55 -21.78
N SER A 7 7.83 5.07 -21.74
CA SER A 7 7.05 5.23 -20.51
C SER A 7 6.56 3.90 -19.91
N ALA A 8 6.46 2.84 -20.70
CA ALA A 8 6.01 1.53 -20.23
C ALA A 8 7.09 0.77 -19.43
N ASN A 9 8.37 1.02 -19.71
CA ASN A 9 9.49 0.31 -19.06
C ASN A 9 9.98 0.97 -17.77
N ILE A 10 9.58 2.20 -17.46
CA ILE A 10 10.07 2.94 -16.28
C ILE A 10 9.60 2.28 -14.98
N TRP A 11 8.44 1.63 -14.98
CA TRP A 11 7.92 0.87 -13.84
C TRP A 11 8.52 -0.53 -13.70
N MET A 12 9.27 -1.00 -14.70
CA MET A 12 9.95 -2.29 -14.62
C MET A 12 11.35 -2.12 -14.06
N ILE A 13 11.60 -2.81 -12.97
CA ILE A 13 12.95 -3.00 -12.44
C ILE A 13 13.68 -3.95 -13.39
N LYS A 14 14.97 -3.70 -13.64
CA LYS A 14 15.79 -4.66 -14.39
C LYS A 14 15.87 -5.97 -13.60
N GLU A 15 15.80 -7.10 -14.29
CA GLU A 15 15.71 -8.44 -13.68
C GLU A 15 16.84 -8.73 -12.68
N LYS A 16 18.08 -8.38 -13.03
CA LYS A 16 19.24 -8.49 -12.13
C LYS A 16 19.10 -7.68 -10.84
N ASP A 17 18.55 -6.47 -10.95
CA ASP A 17 18.38 -5.56 -9.81
C ASP A 17 17.20 -6.00 -8.93
N ALA A 18 16.17 -6.62 -9.53
CA ALA A 18 15.04 -7.21 -8.82
C ALA A 18 15.45 -8.45 -8.02
N GLU A 19 16.30 -9.31 -8.60
CA GLU A 19 16.81 -10.50 -7.90
C GLU A 19 17.68 -10.12 -6.70
N ALA A 20 18.58 -9.14 -6.87
CA ALA A 20 19.40 -8.61 -5.78
C ALA A 20 18.53 -8.03 -4.64
N ALA A 21 17.51 -7.25 -4.98
CA ALA A 21 16.59 -6.69 -3.98
C ALA A 21 15.74 -7.77 -3.30
N SER A 22 15.36 -8.83 -4.01
CA SER A 22 14.65 -9.99 -3.45
C SER A 22 15.50 -10.78 -2.46
N MET A 23 16.79 -10.98 -2.77
CA MET A 23 17.72 -11.60 -1.83
C MET A 23 17.94 -10.74 -0.58
N ALA A 24 18.09 -9.43 -0.75
CA ALA A 24 18.24 -8.49 0.36
C ALA A 24 16.99 -8.44 1.25
N HIS A 25 15.81 -8.44 0.64
CA HIS A 25 14.54 -8.53 1.35
C HIS A 25 14.53 -9.77 2.25
N ARG A 26 14.79 -10.96 1.69
CA ARG A 26 14.85 -12.21 2.47
C ARG A 26 15.86 -12.16 3.62
N ALA A 27 17.02 -11.54 3.41
CA ALA A 27 18.07 -11.46 4.42
C ALA A 27 17.74 -10.50 5.58
N GLU A 28 16.86 -9.52 5.35
CA GLU A 28 16.67 -8.40 6.26
C GLU A 28 15.26 -8.31 6.87
N VAL A 29 14.26 -8.99 6.28
CA VAL A 29 12.89 -9.05 6.80
C VAL A 29 12.84 -9.41 8.29
N ASP A 30 13.51 -10.48 8.70
CA ASP A 30 13.42 -10.97 10.08
C ASP A 30 14.07 -10.01 11.09
N LYS A 31 15.12 -9.29 10.67
CA LYS A 31 15.81 -8.31 11.52
C LYS A 31 15.01 -7.02 11.62
N PHE A 32 14.45 -6.56 10.50
CA PHE A 32 13.75 -5.28 10.41
C PHE A 32 12.32 -5.34 10.95
N LEU A 33 11.60 -6.45 10.72
CA LEU A 33 10.22 -6.67 11.18
C LEU A 33 10.14 -7.54 12.43
N HIS A 34 11.20 -7.55 13.25
CA HIS A 34 11.21 -8.33 14.47
C HIS A 34 10.12 -7.85 15.45
N PRO A 35 9.28 -8.74 16.03
CA PRO A 35 8.12 -8.34 16.82
C PRO A 35 8.46 -7.39 17.98
N ASP A 36 9.61 -7.60 18.62
CA ASP A 36 10.04 -6.83 19.79
C ASP A 36 10.65 -5.46 19.44
N LYS A 37 10.98 -5.22 18.17
CA LYS A 37 11.73 -4.04 17.72
C LYS A 37 11.13 -3.34 16.49
N ILE A 38 9.90 -3.70 16.11
CA ILE A 38 9.26 -3.10 14.96
C ILE A 38 9.07 -1.60 15.19
N LEU A 39 9.47 -0.81 14.18
CA LEU A 39 9.29 0.64 14.25
C LEU A 39 7.81 0.99 14.27
N PRO A 40 7.40 2.01 15.03
CA PRO A 40 6.01 2.46 15.00
C PRO A 40 5.64 2.88 13.58
N ASN A 41 4.38 2.70 13.19
CA ASN A 41 3.83 3.00 11.86
C ASN A 41 4.30 2.07 10.72
N VAL A 42 5.31 1.22 10.92
CA VAL A 42 5.73 0.21 9.92
C VAL A 42 4.81 -1.01 9.97
N VAL A 43 4.33 -1.44 8.82
CA VAL A 43 3.47 -2.63 8.65
C VAL A 43 4.11 -3.74 7.83
N GLY A 44 5.16 -3.45 7.06
CA GLY A 44 5.84 -4.48 6.30
C GLY A 44 7.01 -3.98 5.45
N LEU A 45 7.61 -4.92 4.74
CA LEU A 45 8.72 -4.70 3.81
C LEU A 45 8.43 -5.41 2.49
N ALA A 46 8.68 -4.74 1.38
CA ALA A 46 8.46 -5.23 0.03
C ALA A 46 9.66 -4.90 -0.88
N VAL A 47 9.64 -5.44 -2.09
CA VAL A 47 10.59 -5.11 -3.16
C VAL A 47 9.84 -4.37 -4.25
N GLY A 48 10.40 -3.26 -4.73
CA GLY A 48 9.78 -2.47 -5.78
C GLY A 48 10.75 -1.51 -6.44
N ALA A 49 10.25 -0.74 -7.41
CA ALA A 49 11.02 0.33 -8.04
C ALA A 49 11.00 1.56 -7.12
N LYS A 50 12.14 2.19 -6.89
CA LYS A 50 12.21 3.44 -6.14
C LYS A 50 11.46 4.53 -6.90
N VAL A 51 10.59 5.26 -6.22
CA VAL A 51 9.84 6.38 -6.78
C VAL A 51 10.39 7.69 -6.23
N THR A 52 10.56 8.69 -7.08
CA THR A 52 10.99 10.03 -6.67
C THR A 52 10.20 11.05 -7.49
N ASP A 53 9.60 12.04 -6.83
CA ASP A 53 8.69 13.03 -7.43
C ASP A 53 7.55 12.40 -8.27
N GLY A 54 7.00 11.29 -7.77
CA GLY A 54 5.91 10.56 -8.43
C GLY A 54 6.33 9.79 -9.69
N LYS A 55 7.63 9.72 -10.00
CA LYS A 55 8.17 8.98 -11.14
C LYS A 55 9.02 7.81 -10.66
N PRO A 56 8.84 6.61 -11.22
CA PRO A 56 9.76 5.53 -10.91
C PRO A 56 11.13 5.85 -11.50
N THR A 57 12.16 5.50 -10.76
CA THR A 57 13.56 5.72 -11.15
C THR A 57 14.12 4.57 -11.97
N GLY A 58 13.42 3.43 -12.02
CA GLY A 58 13.88 2.19 -12.65
C GLY A 58 14.92 1.41 -11.83
N GLU A 59 15.33 1.95 -10.67
CA GLU A 59 16.21 1.28 -9.71
C GLU A 59 15.39 0.45 -8.72
N SER A 60 15.93 -0.70 -8.29
CA SER A 60 15.31 -1.49 -7.23
C SER A 60 15.51 -0.85 -5.86
N ALA A 61 14.50 -0.97 -5.01
CA ALA A 61 14.53 -0.54 -3.63
C ALA A 61 13.73 -1.48 -2.73
N LEU A 62 14.10 -1.49 -1.45
CA LEU A 62 13.31 -2.08 -0.38
C LEU A 62 12.22 -1.08 0.02
N ILE A 63 10.98 -1.41 -0.30
CA ILE A 63 9.84 -0.55 -0.01
C ILE A 63 9.33 -0.88 1.38
N VAL A 64 9.49 0.06 2.31
CA VAL A 64 8.90 -0.01 3.65
C VAL A 64 7.45 0.42 3.56
N LEU A 65 6.56 -0.48 3.96
CA LEU A 65 5.14 -0.27 3.99
C LEU A 65 4.78 0.34 5.34
N VAL A 66 4.11 1.49 5.31
CA VAL A 66 3.69 2.23 6.51
C VAL A 66 2.19 2.49 6.49
N THR A 67 1.60 2.76 7.65
CA THR A 67 0.18 3.12 7.70
C THR A 67 -0.07 4.51 7.12
N GLN A 68 0.77 5.49 7.43
CA GLN A 68 0.67 6.87 6.94
C GLN A 68 2.05 7.54 6.81
N LYS A 69 2.17 8.57 5.96
CA LYS A 69 3.38 9.41 5.91
C LYS A 69 3.30 10.48 6.99
N LEU A 70 4.36 10.57 7.80
CA LEU A 70 4.52 11.58 8.84
C LEU A 70 5.76 12.42 8.54
N GLU A 71 5.71 13.69 8.93
CA GLU A 71 6.88 14.56 8.89
C GLU A 71 7.94 14.08 9.87
N LYS A 72 9.22 14.31 9.54
CA LYS A 72 10.35 13.86 10.37
C LYS A 72 10.29 14.41 11.80
N SER A 73 9.73 15.60 11.99
CA SER A 73 9.54 16.24 13.31
C SER A 73 8.48 15.55 14.17
N MET A 74 7.55 14.81 13.56
CA MET A 74 6.51 14.06 14.25
C MET A 74 6.94 12.63 14.58
N LEU A 75 8.10 12.20 14.07
CA LEU A 75 8.65 10.87 14.32
C LEU A 75 9.67 10.95 15.46
N PRO A 76 9.61 10.01 16.43
CA PRO A 76 10.70 9.88 17.40
C PRO A 76 11.99 9.50 16.66
N ALA A 77 13.14 9.92 17.18
CA ALA A 77 14.44 9.78 16.50
C ALA A 77 14.77 8.33 16.08
N GLY A 78 14.29 7.33 16.82
CA GLY A 78 14.46 5.91 16.50
C GLY A 78 13.45 5.32 15.51
N ALA A 79 12.42 6.07 15.10
CA ALA A 79 11.39 5.62 14.15
C ALA A 79 11.62 6.10 12.71
N ILE A 80 12.70 6.83 12.47
CA ILE A 80 13.09 7.23 11.13
C ILE A 80 13.66 6.00 10.41
N ILE A 81 13.07 5.68 9.27
CA ILE A 81 13.52 4.59 8.41
C ILE A 81 14.86 4.99 7.78
N PRO A 82 15.90 4.14 7.83
CA PRO A 82 17.19 4.44 7.22
C PRO A 82 17.06 4.48 5.70
N GLU A 83 17.83 5.35 5.04
CA GLU A 83 17.83 5.51 3.56
C GLU A 83 18.38 4.27 2.82
N GLU A 84 19.14 3.45 3.52
CA GLU A 84 19.66 2.17 3.03
C GLU A 84 19.46 1.07 4.07
N LEU A 85 19.09 -0.11 3.60
CA LEU A 85 18.86 -1.30 4.41
C LEU A 85 19.50 -2.49 3.72
N GLY A 86 20.44 -3.17 4.40
CA GLY A 86 21.19 -4.28 3.82
C GLY A 86 22.02 -3.94 2.58
N GLY A 87 22.40 -2.66 2.40
CA GLY A 87 23.12 -2.17 1.21
C GLY A 87 22.22 -1.83 0.01
N HIS A 88 20.90 -1.82 0.20
CA HIS A 88 19.92 -1.44 -0.82
C HIS A 88 19.18 -0.17 -0.41
N LYS A 89 18.87 0.69 -1.39
CA LYS A 89 18.08 1.90 -1.16
C LYS A 89 16.71 1.52 -0.61
N THR A 90 16.20 2.33 0.31
CA THR A 90 14.84 2.21 0.81
C THR A 90 13.91 3.23 0.17
N ASP A 91 12.62 2.89 0.13
CA ASP A 91 11.54 3.82 -0.21
C ASP A 91 10.36 3.61 0.75
N VAL A 92 9.51 4.61 0.92
CA VAL A 92 8.41 4.57 1.89
C VAL A 92 7.07 4.73 1.19
N MET A 93 6.24 3.69 1.30
CA MET A 93 4.91 3.65 0.71
C MET A 93 3.83 3.53 1.80
N ALA A 94 2.92 4.50 1.82
CA ALA A 94 1.77 4.46 2.72
C ALA A 94 0.67 3.57 2.13
N ILE A 95 0.31 2.52 2.85
CA ILE A 95 -0.72 1.56 2.45
C ILE A 95 -1.91 1.50 3.42
N GLY A 96 -1.84 2.22 4.55
CA GLY A 96 -2.84 2.12 5.61
C GLY A 96 -2.68 0.84 6.42
N ILE A 97 -3.80 0.36 6.98
CA ILE A 97 -3.86 -0.86 7.78
C ILE A 97 -4.24 -2.03 6.86
N PRO A 98 -3.36 -3.03 6.66
CA PRO A 98 -3.70 -4.19 5.85
C PRO A 98 -4.89 -4.95 6.46
N MET A 99 -5.90 -5.28 5.65
CA MET A 99 -7.06 -6.07 6.06
C MET A 99 -7.21 -7.27 5.12
N ALA A 100 -7.21 -8.48 5.68
CA ALA A 100 -7.46 -9.70 4.90
C ALA A 100 -8.96 -9.85 4.63
N GLY A 101 -9.38 -9.75 3.36
CA GLY A 101 -10.72 -10.15 2.92
C GLY A 101 -11.91 -9.30 3.42
N GLY A 102 -11.70 -8.05 3.82
CA GLY A 102 -12.77 -7.14 4.20
C GLY A 102 -13.14 -6.21 3.04
N GLU A 103 -14.41 -6.15 2.65
CA GLU A 103 -14.93 -4.91 2.06
C GLU A 103 -14.67 -3.78 3.08
N PRO A 104 -14.28 -2.57 2.66
CA PRO A 104 -14.20 -1.46 3.59
C PRO A 104 -15.53 -1.41 4.34
N LYS A 105 -15.51 -1.39 5.67
CA LYS A 105 -16.70 -1.19 6.52
C LYS A 105 -17.27 0.23 6.33
N SER A 106 -17.33 0.73 5.10
CA SER A 106 -18.27 1.76 4.68
C SER A 106 -19.63 1.13 4.36
N GLU A 107 -20.00 0.05 5.02
CA GLU A 107 -21.39 -0.15 5.38
C GLU A 107 -21.60 0.57 6.70
N ALA A 108 -21.60 1.91 6.63
CA ALA A 108 -22.54 2.61 7.47
C ALA A 108 -23.90 1.99 7.10
N PHE A 109 -24.45 1.21 8.02
CA PHE A 109 -25.87 0.85 8.07
C PHE A 109 -26.66 2.15 8.21
N SER A 110 -26.61 2.97 7.18
CA SER A 110 -27.54 4.05 6.96
C SER A 110 -28.70 3.42 6.21
N PRO A 111 -29.93 3.51 6.71
CA PRO A 111 -31.13 3.12 5.96
C PRO A 111 -31.16 3.76 4.55
N LEU A 112 -30.44 4.87 4.33
CA LEU A 112 -30.28 5.55 3.05
C LEU A 112 -29.33 4.84 2.05
N ALA A 113 -28.52 3.87 2.49
CA ALA A 113 -27.57 3.17 1.62
C ALA A 113 -28.25 2.23 0.60
N LEU A 114 -29.52 1.87 0.82
CA LEU A 114 -30.32 1.04 -0.10
C LEU A 114 -30.72 1.77 -1.40
N ASN A 115 -30.59 3.09 -1.46
CA ASN A 115 -30.89 3.87 -2.67
C ASN A 115 -29.72 3.90 -3.67
N ASN A 116 -28.58 3.31 -3.34
CA ASN A 116 -27.41 3.27 -4.22
C ASN A 116 -27.46 2.07 -5.17
N ARG A 117 -27.02 2.26 -6.41
CA ARG A 117 -27.00 1.21 -7.44
C ARG A 117 -25.89 0.20 -7.17
N VAL A 118 -26.23 -0.99 -6.69
CA VAL A 118 -25.29 -2.10 -6.44
C VAL A 118 -25.56 -3.26 -7.40
N ARG A 119 -24.50 -3.94 -7.88
CA ARG A 119 -24.60 -5.13 -8.74
C ARG A 119 -23.37 -6.04 -8.55
N PRO A 120 -23.55 -7.37 -8.35
CA PRO A 120 -24.83 -8.08 -8.17
C PRO A 120 -25.53 -7.69 -6.85
N ALA A 121 -26.85 -7.92 -6.76
CA ALA A 121 -27.60 -7.64 -5.53
C ALA A 121 -27.10 -8.56 -4.39
N LYS A 122 -26.83 -7.99 -3.22
CA LYS A 122 -26.42 -8.77 -2.04
C LYS A 122 -27.66 -9.48 -1.46
N GLY A 123 -27.46 -10.65 -0.85
CA GLY A 123 -28.54 -11.38 -0.16
C GLY A 123 -29.10 -10.56 1.01
N GLY A 124 -30.41 -10.64 1.24
CA GLY A 124 -31.11 -9.91 2.33
C GLY A 124 -31.66 -8.53 1.92
N TYR A 125 -31.44 -8.09 0.68
CA TYR A 125 -32.01 -6.84 0.17
C TYR A 125 -33.47 -7.06 -0.25
N SER A 126 -34.35 -6.16 0.16
CA SER A 126 -35.76 -6.12 -0.26
C SER A 126 -36.04 -4.84 -1.03
N VAL A 127 -36.86 -4.91 -2.08
CA VAL A 127 -37.22 -3.75 -2.92
C VAL A 127 -38.66 -3.36 -2.65
N GLY A 128 -38.88 -2.15 -2.13
CA GLY A 128 -40.20 -1.56 -1.96
C GLY A 128 -40.67 -0.81 -3.21
N HIS A 129 -41.98 -0.61 -3.35
CA HIS A 129 -42.51 0.29 -4.36
C HIS A 129 -42.21 1.75 -3.97
N LYS A 130 -41.78 2.57 -4.94
CA LYS A 130 -41.35 3.95 -4.71
C LYS A 130 -42.41 4.85 -4.04
N ASP A 131 -43.69 4.49 -4.19
CA ASP A 131 -44.85 5.25 -3.72
C ASP A 131 -45.51 4.62 -2.47
N ILE A 132 -44.80 3.75 -1.73
CA ILE A 132 -45.32 3.23 -0.45
C ILE A 132 -45.39 4.39 0.56
N THR A 133 -46.59 4.66 1.04
CA THR A 133 -46.89 5.67 2.07
C THR A 133 -47.30 5.06 3.41
N ALA A 134 -47.40 3.74 3.49
CA ALA A 134 -47.75 3.03 4.71
C ALA A 134 -46.49 2.71 5.53
N GLY A 135 -46.45 3.26 6.74
CA GLY A 135 -45.58 2.91 7.86
C GLY A 135 -46.42 2.82 9.13
#